data_AF-A0A4R8B9J2-F1
#
_entry.id   AF-A0A4R8B9J2-F1
#
_cell.length_a   1.000
_cell.length_b   1.000
_cell.length_c   1.000
_cell.angle_alpha   90.00
_cell.angle_beta   90.00
_cell.angle_gamma   90.00
#
_symmetry.space_group_name_H-M   'P 1'
#
loop_
_entity.id
_entity.type
_entity.pdbx_description
1 polymer ?
#
loop_
_entity_poly.entity_id
_entity_poly.type
_entity_poly.pdbx_seq_one_letter_code
_entity_poly.pdbx_strand_id
1 'polypeptide(L)'
;MKKIFLFALFLTALACQKKETTKETDKTTTAVNDEHTFSKPDLAIVKHLDLDIKVDFDTQTISGKASWQIDNTSKGNEIIFDENTLTITKVTLGDEEKETKFELGKEVEFHGKPLHITIEPNTTKVNIYYSTSKDAVALQWLNPAQTADKKKPFVFSQGESIWSRTWIPCQDSPGIRFTYNAKVTVPKDLMAVMSAVNPQTKNDTGVYTFKQDKAIPSYLMAIAVGDIAFKSIDNRTGVYAEPSVLKSAAWEFADLGKMVVAAEKLYGPYRWGRYDVLVLPPSFPYGGMENPNLTFLTPGVIAGDRSLTSLLAHELGHSWSGNLVTNATWDDIWLNEGFTTYVEHRIGEEIFGKKEAAMQDVLTRKDLDDNIAEYGSTNPDTRLKVSLTNRNPDDGISQIPYVKGYNFLKVIENAVGRAKFDPFIKNYFDAHAFKSITTEDFVKYLNENLIKDDKALADKIKVEDWIYKPGVPSNIIPSVSEDFAAIDAIQKSWRTTGVKGLSQKIKSTTEKQHFIDYLPADITTKEIESIDAEFNFTKGGNFVIKRQWFVQAIRHQYKPAYPAIEQFMIATSRTGSLMTLYKELVKTPEGKTWAKQIFDKAKSGYHATTVQAVEGLLK
;
A
#
# COMPACT_ATOMS: atom_id res chain seq x y z
N MET A 1 64.60 -51.35 -31.25
CA MET A 1 64.17 -50.42 -30.18
C MET A 1 63.09 -49.52 -30.75
N LYS A 2 61.88 -49.64 -30.20
CA LYS A 2 60.63 -49.17 -30.80
C LYS A 2 60.51 -47.64 -30.74
N LYS A 3 60.08 -47.07 -31.87
CA LYS A 3 59.80 -45.65 -32.07
C LYS A 3 58.33 -45.51 -32.50
N ILE A 4 57.72 -44.42 -32.02
CA ILE A 4 56.65 -43.63 -32.63
C ILE A 4 55.19 -43.99 -32.27
N PHE A 5 54.63 -43.05 -31.48
CA PHE A 5 53.29 -42.45 -31.50
C PHE A 5 52.23 -43.09 -32.41
N LEU A 6 51.11 -43.51 -31.79
CA LEU A 6 49.89 -43.87 -32.50
C LEU A 6 48.79 -42.84 -32.27
N PHE A 7 48.36 -42.28 -33.39
CA PHE A 7 47.07 -41.64 -33.67
C PHE A 7 45.90 -42.62 -33.42
N ALA A 8 44.76 -42.14 -32.93
CA ALA A 8 43.45 -42.79 -33.07
C ALA A 8 42.39 -41.69 -33.23
N LEU A 9 42.06 -41.31 -34.47
CA LEU A 9 40.88 -41.75 -35.24
C LEU A 9 39.54 -41.46 -34.54
N PHE A 10 38.98 -40.27 -34.81
CA PHE A 10 37.58 -39.94 -34.54
C PHE A 10 36.72 -40.47 -35.70
N LEU A 11 35.80 -41.39 -35.40
CA LEU A 11 34.74 -41.83 -36.31
C LEU A 11 33.54 -40.88 -36.18
N THR A 12 33.17 -40.26 -37.30
CA THR A 12 31.95 -39.46 -37.47
C THR A 12 30.75 -40.38 -37.69
N ALA A 13 29.76 -40.35 -36.80
CA ALA A 13 28.43 -40.87 -37.05
C ALA A 13 27.46 -39.69 -37.24
N LEU A 14 26.94 -39.53 -38.47
CA LEU A 14 25.80 -38.67 -38.75
C LEU A 14 24.54 -39.26 -38.10
N ALA A 15 23.94 -38.52 -37.18
CA ALA A 15 22.57 -38.75 -36.74
C ALA A 15 21.76 -37.48 -37.02
N CYS A 16 20.70 -37.63 -37.81
CA CYS A 16 19.74 -36.59 -38.16
C CYS A 16 19.15 -35.92 -36.90
N GLN A 17 19.51 -34.67 -36.63
CA GLN A 17 18.75 -33.81 -35.72
C GLN A 17 17.55 -33.25 -36.48
N LYS A 18 16.38 -33.82 -36.18
CA LYS A 18 15.08 -33.26 -36.52
C LYS A 18 14.98 -31.91 -35.80
N LYS A 19 14.97 -30.82 -36.57
CA LYS A 19 14.73 -29.46 -36.08
C LYS A 19 13.32 -29.43 -35.49
N GLU A 20 13.20 -29.57 -34.18
CA GLU A 20 11.96 -29.21 -33.48
C GLU A 20 11.89 -27.69 -33.50
N THR A 21 11.21 -27.16 -34.52
CA THR A 21 10.55 -25.86 -34.44
C THR A 21 9.56 -25.93 -33.28
N THR A 22 9.99 -25.46 -32.11
CA THR A 22 9.09 -24.96 -31.09
C THR A 22 8.27 -23.85 -31.73
N LYS A 23 7.05 -24.19 -32.16
CA LYS A 23 6.01 -23.20 -32.34
C LYS A 23 5.79 -22.58 -30.97
N GLU A 24 6.28 -21.36 -30.77
CA GLU A 24 5.68 -20.45 -29.81
C GLU A 24 4.19 -20.45 -30.13
N THR A 25 3.42 -21.12 -29.28
CA THR A 25 1.98 -20.93 -29.27
C THR A 25 1.78 -19.51 -28.77
N ASP A 26 1.64 -18.61 -29.74
CA ASP A 26 1.04 -17.30 -29.61
C ASP A 26 -0.37 -17.51 -29.03
N LYS A 27 -0.42 -17.68 -27.71
CA LYS A 27 -1.66 -17.67 -26.95
C LYS A 27 -2.01 -16.20 -26.87
N THR A 28 -2.96 -15.81 -27.71
CA THR A 28 -3.83 -14.66 -27.49
C THR A 28 -4.35 -14.73 -26.06
N THR A 29 -3.61 -14.14 -25.12
CA THR A 29 -4.17 -13.64 -23.88
C THR A 29 -5.22 -12.65 -24.30
N THR A 30 -6.49 -12.98 -24.11
CA THR A 30 -7.57 -12.00 -24.16
C THR A 30 -7.10 -10.80 -23.34
N ALA A 31 -6.96 -9.65 -24.00
CA ALA A 31 -6.50 -8.45 -23.35
C ALA A 31 -7.37 -8.18 -22.11
N VAL A 32 -6.72 -7.98 -20.97
CA VAL A 32 -7.42 -7.62 -19.74
C VAL A 32 -7.99 -6.22 -19.96
N ASN A 33 -9.32 -6.13 -19.96
CA ASN A 33 -10.00 -4.85 -20.11
C ASN A 33 -10.14 -4.19 -18.73
N ASP A 34 -9.26 -3.24 -18.46
CA ASP A 34 -9.38 -2.34 -17.32
C ASP A 34 -10.35 -1.19 -17.68
N GLU A 35 -11.46 -1.09 -16.96
CA GLU A 35 -12.49 -0.09 -17.20
C GLU A 35 -12.13 1.29 -16.62
N HIS A 36 -11.15 1.35 -15.72
CA HIS A 36 -10.74 2.59 -15.06
C HIS A 36 -9.68 3.38 -15.86
N THR A 37 -9.31 2.90 -17.03
CA THR A 37 -8.39 3.57 -17.96
C THR A 37 -9.02 3.78 -19.34
N PHE A 38 -8.77 4.93 -19.94
CA PHE A 38 -9.06 5.19 -21.34
C PHE A 38 -8.04 4.55 -22.29
N SER A 39 -6.86 4.24 -21.76
CA SER A 39 -5.72 3.73 -22.51
C SER A 39 -6.04 2.41 -23.20
N LYS A 40 -5.43 2.19 -24.37
CA LYS A 40 -5.60 0.99 -25.19
C LYS A 40 -4.24 0.31 -25.42
N PRO A 41 -3.69 -0.39 -24.41
CA PRO A 41 -2.34 -0.95 -24.48
C PRO A 41 -2.14 -1.98 -25.61
N ASP A 42 -3.21 -2.64 -26.07
CA ASP A 42 -3.14 -3.53 -27.24
C ASP A 42 -2.85 -2.79 -28.56
N LEU A 43 -3.17 -1.49 -28.61
CA LEU A 43 -2.98 -0.66 -29.79
C LEU A 43 -1.63 0.07 -29.74
N ALA A 44 -1.35 0.74 -28.63
CA ALA A 44 -0.09 1.41 -28.35
C ALA A 44 0.12 1.52 -26.83
N ILE A 45 1.34 1.21 -26.37
CA ILE A 45 1.65 1.08 -24.95
C ILE A 45 2.95 1.79 -24.57
N VAL A 46 2.98 2.45 -23.41
CA VAL A 46 4.19 3.05 -22.84
C VAL A 46 5.16 1.99 -22.30
N LYS A 47 6.47 2.24 -22.41
CA LYS A 47 7.53 1.35 -21.91
C LYS A 47 8.53 2.03 -20.98
N HIS A 48 8.80 3.31 -21.21
CA HIS A 48 9.74 4.09 -20.40
C HIS A 48 9.30 5.56 -20.33
N LEU A 49 9.51 6.20 -19.18
CA LEU A 49 9.30 7.63 -18.97
C LEU A 49 10.63 8.32 -18.67
N ASP A 50 10.99 9.32 -19.46
CA ASP A 50 11.97 10.34 -19.08
C ASP A 50 11.21 11.59 -18.62
N LEU A 51 11.20 11.84 -17.32
CA LEU A 51 10.47 12.95 -16.69
C LEU A 51 11.43 14.12 -16.39
N ASP A 52 11.14 15.34 -16.86
CA ASP A 52 11.87 16.56 -16.46
C ASP A 52 10.86 17.57 -15.92
N ILE A 53 10.85 17.77 -14.61
CA ILE A 53 9.83 18.56 -13.90
C ILE A 53 10.42 19.54 -12.90
N LYS A 54 9.68 20.63 -12.67
CA LYS A 54 9.92 21.62 -11.62
C LYS A 54 8.75 21.60 -10.64
N VAL A 55 9.06 21.53 -9.35
CA VAL A 55 8.11 21.66 -8.24
C VAL A 55 8.11 23.10 -7.74
N ASP A 56 6.95 23.76 -7.78
CA ASP A 56 6.79 25.15 -7.41
C ASP A 56 5.78 25.28 -6.26
N PHE A 57 6.30 25.63 -5.07
CA PHE A 57 5.49 25.76 -3.86
C PHE A 57 4.67 27.05 -3.81
N ASP A 58 5.05 28.09 -4.57
CA ASP A 58 4.33 29.35 -4.57
C ASP A 58 3.03 29.22 -5.37
N THR A 59 3.10 28.50 -6.51
CA THR A 59 1.93 28.20 -7.34
C THR A 59 1.25 26.88 -7.01
N GLN A 60 1.87 26.04 -6.16
CA GLN A 60 1.43 24.66 -5.86
C GLN A 60 1.23 23.83 -7.14
N THR A 61 2.22 23.90 -8.03
CA THR A 61 2.19 23.17 -9.30
C THR A 61 3.47 22.38 -9.54
N ILE A 62 3.34 21.27 -10.25
CA ILE A 62 4.45 20.60 -10.91
C ILE A 62 4.32 20.89 -12.41
N SER A 63 5.39 21.32 -13.06
CA SER A 63 5.37 21.64 -14.50
C SER A 63 6.61 21.11 -15.19
N GLY A 64 6.47 20.71 -16.46
CA GLY A 64 7.60 20.18 -17.21
C GLY A 64 7.19 19.33 -18.39
N LYS A 65 7.97 18.28 -18.64
CA LYS A 65 7.87 17.39 -19.79
C LYS A 65 7.89 15.93 -19.36
N ALA A 66 6.89 15.17 -19.81
CA ALA A 66 6.88 13.71 -19.76
C ALA A 66 7.23 13.17 -21.15
N SER A 67 8.41 12.55 -21.30
CA SER A 67 8.86 11.93 -22.53
C SER A 67 8.67 10.41 -22.46
N TRP A 68 7.62 9.92 -23.11
CA TRP A 68 7.25 8.51 -23.14
C TRP A 68 7.89 7.81 -24.33
N GLN A 69 8.67 6.75 -24.06
CA GLN A 69 8.98 5.73 -25.06
C GLN A 69 7.79 4.79 -25.18
N ILE A 70 7.33 4.56 -26.40
CA ILE A 70 6.12 3.79 -26.69
C ILE A 70 6.41 2.64 -27.66
N ASP A 71 5.58 1.61 -27.58
CA ASP A 71 5.43 0.59 -28.60
C ASP A 71 4.08 0.76 -29.30
N ASN A 72 4.09 1.14 -30.57
CA ASN A 72 2.89 1.21 -31.41
C ASN A 72 2.65 -0.17 -32.04
N THR A 73 2.04 -1.06 -31.25
CA THR A 73 1.80 -2.47 -31.56
C THR A 73 0.92 -2.63 -32.81
N SER A 74 -0.15 -1.84 -32.90
CA SER A 74 -1.13 -1.89 -33.99
C SER A 74 -0.66 -1.21 -35.27
N LYS A 75 0.46 -0.45 -35.22
CA LYS A 75 0.86 0.48 -36.28
C LYS A 75 -0.24 1.52 -36.60
N GLY A 76 -1.04 1.85 -35.60
CA GLY A 76 -2.12 2.82 -35.67
C GLY A 76 -1.61 4.27 -35.70
N ASN A 77 -2.55 5.20 -35.74
CA ASN A 77 -2.31 6.64 -35.81
C ASN A 77 -2.65 7.39 -34.51
N GLU A 78 -2.90 6.66 -33.43
CA GLU A 78 -3.31 7.23 -32.14
C GLU A 78 -2.68 6.46 -30.97
N ILE A 79 -2.34 7.20 -29.92
CA ILE A 79 -2.16 6.67 -28.57
C ILE A 79 -3.03 7.48 -27.61
N ILE A 80 -3.65 6.79 -26.65
CA ILE A 80 -4.52 7.39 -25.65
C ILE A 80 -3.82 7.31 -24.29
N PHE A 81 -3.80 8.45 -23.59
CA PHE A 81 -3.36 8.58 -22.21
C PHE A 81 -4.55 8.96 -21.32
N ASP A 82 -4.42 8.69 -20.03
CA ASP A 82 -5.31 9.18 -18.99
C ASP A 82 -4.83 10.55 -18.49
N GLU A 83 -5.75 11.49 -18.36
CA GLU A 83 -5.50 12.84 -17.88
C GLU A 83 -6.61 13.27 -16.92
N ASN A 84 -6.25 13.92 -15.81
CA ASN A 84 -7.25 14.54 -14.95
C ASN A 84 -6.72 15.86 -14.34
N THR A 85 -7.33 16.99 -14.68
CA THR A 85 -6.97 18.36 -14.23
C THR A 85 -5.63 18.93 -14.73
N LEU A 86 -4.93 18.23 -15.62
CA LEU A 86 -3.66 18.70 -16.21
C LEU A 86 -3.91 19.76 -17.27
N THR A 87 -2.99 20.73 -17.34
CA THR A 87 -2.91 21.66 -18.46
C THR A 87 -1.87 21.14 -19.44
N ILE A 88 -2.29 20.63 -20.60
CA ILE A 88 -1.41 20.18 -21.68
C ILE A 88 -1.12 21.36 -22.62
N THR A 89 0.15 21.74 -22.77
CA THR A 89 0.54 22.91 -23.57
C THR A 89 1.03 22.54 -24.96
N LYS A 90 1.74 21.43 -25.10
CA LYS A 90 2.32 20.97 -26.37
C LYS A 90 2.55 19.47 -26.35
N VAL A 91 2.35 18.80 -27.48
CA VAL A 91 2.73 17.40 -27.70
C VAL A 91 3.62 17.30 -28.93
N THR A 92 4.71 16.53 -28.82
CA THR A 92 5.66 16.31 -29.91
C THR A 92 6.05 14.84 -30.05
N LEU A 93 6.54 14.45 -31.23
CA LEU A 93 6.97 13.10 -31.56
C LEU A 93 8.49 13.05 -31.77
N GLY A 94 9.11 11.94 -31.34
CA GLY A 94 10.53 11.68 -31.54
C GLY A 94 11.47 12.60 -30.74
N ASP A 95 12.78 12.41 -30.95
CA ASP A 95 13.83 13.25 -30.34
C ASP A 95 13.98 14.61 -31.03
N GLU A 96 13.57 14.70 -32.31
CA GLU A 96 13.51 15.97 -33.05
C GLU A 96 12.33 16.85 -32.61
N GLU A 97 11.46 16.34 -31.74
CA GLU A 97 10.29 17.03 -31.20
C GLU A 97 9.36 17.65 -32.27
N LYS A 98 9.07 16.89 -33.32
CA LYS A 98 8.07 17.29 -34.33
C LYS A 98 6.70 17.43 -33.67
N GLU A 99 6.10 18.61 -33.74
CA GLU A 99 4.77 18.85 -33.16
C GLU A 99 3.71 17.95 -33.78
N THR A 100 2.76 17.51 -32.95
CA THR A 100 1.61 16.71 -33.37
C THR A 100 0.32 17.24 -32.75
N LYS A 101 -0.81 16.77 -33.27
CA LYS A 101 -2.13 17.11 -32.75
C LYS A 101 -2.46 16.26 -31.53
N PHE A 102 -3.12 16.89 -30.57
CA PHE A 102 -3.75 16.22 -29.44
C PHE A 102 -5.14 16.79 -29.19
N GLU A 103 -6.02 15.98 -28.60
CA GLU A 103 -7.39 16.36 -28.23
C GLU A 103 -7.74 15.76 -26.88
N LEU A 104 -8.41 16.54 -26.03
CA LEU A 104 -9.01 16.03 -24.80
C LEU A 104 -10.46 15.63 -25.09
N GLY A 105 -10.81 14.39 -24.80
CA GLY A 105 -12.17 13.91 -24.96
C GLY A 105 -13.10 14.37 -23.83
N LYS A 106 -14.27 13.71 -23.76
CA LYS A 106 -15.29 14.02 -22.75
C LYS A 106 -14.82 13.56 -21.37
N GLU A 107 -15.07 14.41 -20.37
CA GLU A 107 -14.87 14.08 -18.97
C GLU A 107 -15.79 12.96 -18.52
N VAL A 108 -15.22 11.98 -17.82
CA VAL A 108 -15.92 10.91 -17.13
C VAL A 108 -15.60 11.06 -15.65
N GLU A 109 -16.64 10.97 -14.82
CA GLU A 109 -16.53 11.07 -13.37
C GLU A 109 -15.39 10.17 -12.86
N PHE A 110 -14.60 10.68 -11.91
CA PHE A 110 -13.39 10.09 -11.31
C PHE A 110 -12.23 9.70 -12.27
N HIS A 111 -12.50 9.36 -13.52
CA HIS A 111 -11.48 8.98 -14.51
C HIS A 111 -10.74 10.17 -15.11
N GLY A 112 -11.39 11.34 -15.19
CA GLY A 112 -10.89 12.49 -15.92
C GLY A 112 -11.25 12.43 -17.41
N LYS A 113 -10.30 12.76 -18.29
CA LYS A 113 -10.48 12.83 -19.75
C LYS A 113 -9.48 11.93 -20.46
N PRO A 114 -9.86 11.32 -21.60
CA PRO A 114 -8.89 10.71 -22.49
C PRO A 114 -8.10 11.81 -23.21
N LEU A 115 -6.77 11.70 -23.19
CA LEU A 115 -5.87 12.51 -24.00
C LEU A 115 -5.51 11.72 -25.26
N HIS A 116 -6.14 12.08 -26.38
CA HIS A 116 -5.90 11.52 -27.70
C HIS A 116 -4.70 12.20 -28.34
N ILE A 117 -3.66 11.44 -28.69
CA ILE A 117 -2.46 11.97 -29.36
C ILE A 117 -2.31 11.31 -30.72
N THR A 118 -2.23 12.13 -31.78
CA THR A 118 -1.94 11.64 -33.12
C THR A 118 -0.49 11.19 -33.21
N ILE A 119 -0.25 9.94 -33.61
CA ILE A 119 1.07 9.35 -33.82
C ILE A 119 1.20 8.80 -35.25
N GLU A 120 2.43 8.52 -35.67
CA GLU A 120 2.74 7.84 -36.92
C GLU A 120 3.00 6.33 -36.65
N PRO A 121 2.82 5.44 -37.63
CA PRO A 121 3.01 3.98 -37.46
C PRO A 121 4.37 3.55 -36.88
N ASN A 122 5.41 4.36 -37.10
CA ASN A 122 6.78 4.17 -36.63
C ASN A 122 7.16 5.08 -35.45
N THR A 123 6.21 5.80 -34.85
CA THR A 123 6.46 6.62 -33.66
C THR A 123 6.92 5.74 -32.51
N THR A 124 8.07 6.05 -31.95
CA THR A 124 8.65 5.36 -30.79
C THR A 124 8.71 6.24 -29.54
N LYS A 125 8.44 7.55 -29.67
CA LYS A 125 8.52 8.51 -28.58
C LYS A 125 7.47 9.60 -28.71
N VAL A 126 6.81 9.91 -27.60
CA VAL A 126 5.84 10.99 -27.44
C VAL A 126 6.27 11.88 -26.27
N ASN A 127 6.40 13.18 -26.50
CA ASN A 127 6.72 14.14 -25.45
C ASN A 127 5.50 15.00 -25.14
N ILE A 128 5.10 15.05 -23.88
CA ILE A 128 3.93 15.81 -23.40
C ILE A 128 4.43 16.91 -22.47
N TYR A 129 4.22 18.16 -22.86
CA TYR A 129 4.50 19.33 -22.04
C TYR A 129 3.26 19.73 -21.26
N TYR A 130 3.39 19.86 -19.95
CA TYR A 130 2.23 20.03 -19.08
C TYR A 130 2.54 20.75 -17.78
N SER A 131 1.48 21.15 -17.08
CA SER A 131 1.50 21.52 -15.67
C SER A 131 0.31 20.93 -14.93
N THR A 132 0.50 20.59 -13.66
CA THR A 132 -0.57 20.19 -12.76
C THR A 132 -1.41 21.40 -12.35
N SER A 133 -2.59 21.13 -11.80
CA SER A 133 -3.41 22.13 -11.12
C SER A 133 -3.36 21.91 -9.60
N LYS A 134 -3.95 22.85 -8.85
CA LYS A 134 -4.22 22.70 -7.42
C LYS A 134 -5.24 21.60 -7.10
N ASP A 135 -5.99 21.15 -8.10
CA ASP A 135 -7.03 20.13 -7.99
C ASP A 135 -6.46 18.73 -8.27
N ALA A 136 -5.13 18.61 -8.46
CA ALA A 136 -4.43 17.35 -8.61
C ALA A 136 -4.49 16.53 -7.31
N VAL A 137 -5.49 15.65 -7.21
CA VAL A 137 -5.77 14.90 -5.97
C VAL A 137 -4.63 13.98 -5.53
N ALA A 138 -3.74 13.57 -6.44
CA ALA A 138 -2.55 12.82 -6.06
C ALA A 138 -1.55 13.67 -5.28
N LEU A 139 -1.50 14.99 -5.44
CA LEU A 139 -0.49 15.84 -4.83
C LEU A 139 -1.03 16.54 -3.58
N GLN A 140 -0.43 16.25 -2.43
CA GLN A 140 -0.73 17.00 -1.22
C GLN A 140 0.32 18.07 -0.96
N TRP A 141 -0.07 19.33 -1.14
CA TRP A 141 0.74 20.50 -0.78
C TRP A 141 0.50 20.91 0.67
N LEU A 142 1.56 20.92 1.47
CA LEU A 142 1.55 21.27 2.88
C LEU A 142 2.27 22.60 3.10
N ASN A 143 1.59 23.52 3.76
CA ASN A 143 2.23 24.72 4.27
C ASN A 143 3.13 24.39 5.48
N PRO A 144 4.05 25.28 5.88
CA PRO A 144 4.90 25.04 7.04
C PRO A 144 4.14 24.64 8.30
N ALA A 145 2.98 25.24 8.60
CA ALA A 145 2.22 24.90 9.81
C ALA A 145 1.70 23.44 9.82
N GLN A 146 1.63 22.76 8.68
CA GLN A 146 1.22 21.35 8.56
C GLN A 146 2.40 20.37 8.68
N THR A 147 3.65 20.82 8.57
CA THR A 147 4.85 19.97 8.72
C THR A 147 5.21 19.72 10.18
N ALA A 148 6.03 18.72 10.49
CA ALA A 148 6.46 18.43 11.86
C ALA A 148 7.32 19.57 12.44
N ASP A 149 8.26 20.10 11.65
CA ASP A 149 9.21 21.13 12.10
C ASP A 149 8.63 22.55 12.06
N LYS A 150 7.46 22.74 11.44
CA LYS A 150 6.75 24.02 11.31
C LYS A 150 7.48 25.12 10.54
N LYS A 151 8.55 24.78 9.81
CA LYS A 151 9.51 25.75 9.21
C LYS A 151 9.45 25.84 7.69
N LYS A 152 9.28 24.71 7.01
CA LYS A 152 9.37 24.58 5.55
C LYS A 152 8.13 23.88 5.01
N PRO A 153 7.72 24.18 3.77
CA PRO A 153 6.62 23.46 3.14
C PRO A 153 7.03 22.03 2.78
N PHE A 154 6.05 21.21 2.46
CA PHE A 154 6.25 19.83 2.04
C PHE A 154 5.22 19.47 0.96
N VAL A 155 5.59 18.67 -0.03
CA VAL A 155 4.63 18.05 -0.95
C VAL A 155 4.94 16.58 -1.07
N PHE A 156 3.91 15.75 -1.16
CA PHE A 156 4.06 14.34 -1.52
C PHE A 156 2.92 13.87 -2.42
N SER A 157 3.16 12.80 -3.15
CA SER A 157 2.16 12.16 -4.01
C SER A 157 1.53 10.92 -3.36
N GLN A 158 0.28 10.64 -3.71
CA GLN A 158 -0.41 9.36 -3.55
C GLN A 158 -1.09 9.01 -4.89
N GLY A 159 -0.53 8.04 -5.61
CA GLY A 159 -1.01 7.67 -6.96
C GLY A 159 -2.14 6.64 -6.97
N GLU A 160 -2.22 5.80 -5.93
CA GLU A 160 -3.23 4.75 -5.82
C GLU A 160 -4.62 5.33 -5.50
N SER A 161 -5.69 4.90 -6.17
CA SER A 161 -5.71 3.89 -7.26
C SER A 161 -5.43 4.43 -8.65
N ILE A 162 -6.10 5.51 -9.05
CA ILE A 162 -6.06 6.05 -10.42
C ILE A 162 -5.71 7.53 -10.45
N TRP A 163 -4.91 7.97 -9.47
CA TRP A 163 -4.65 9.40 -9.27
C TRP A 163 -3.34 9.84 -9.91
N SER A 164 -2.51 8.93 -10.41
CA SER A 164 -1.27 9.28 -11.12
C SER A 164 -1.52 10.17 -12.33
N ARG A 165 -2.64 9.96 -13.05
CA ARG A 165 -3.12 10.82 -14.14
C ARG A 165 -3.35 12.29 -13.78
N THR A 166 -3.41 12.60 -12.47
CA THR A 166 -3.63 13.97 -11.98
C THR A 166 -2.36 14.79 -11.86
N TRP A 167 -1.19 14.14 -11.92
CA TRP A 167 0.10 14.82 -11.85
C TRP A 167 1.10 14.41 -12.94
N ILE A 168 0.85 13.30 -13.64
CA ILE A 168 1.59 12.87 -14.83
C ILE A 168 0.59 12.39 -15.89
N PRO A 169 0.65 12.88 -17.14
CA PRO A 169 -0.13 12.30 -18.23
C PRO A 169 0.44 10.90 -18.53
N CYS A 170 -0.27 9.84 -18.16
CA CYS A 170 0.21 8.45 -18.22
C CYS A 170 -0.89 7.50 -18.68
N GLN A 171 -0.53 6.28 -19.09
CA GLN A 171 -1.51 5.21 -19.25
C GLN A 171 -1.74 4.59 -17.87
N ASP A 172 -2.77 5.07 -17.16
CA ASP A 172 -2.90 4.93 -15.72
C ASP A 172 -3.73 3.69 -15.35
N SER A 173 -3.07 2.54 -15.42
CA SER A 173 -3.64 1.22 -15.12
C SER A 173 -2.59 0.34 -14.43
N PRO A 174 -2.97 -0.47 -13.43
CA PRO A 174 -2.05 -1.42 -12.81
C PRO A 174 -1.63 -2.55 -13.78
N GLY A 175 -2.38 -2.76 -14.86
CA GLY A 175 -2.02 -3.65 -15.97
C GLY A 175 -0.88 -3.15 -16.87
N ILE A 176 -0.54 -1.86 -16.81
CA ILE A 176 0.46 -1.23 -17.68
C ILE A 176 1.69 -0.87 -16.87
N ARG A 177 2.86 -1.38 -17.26
CA ARG A 177 4.12 -1.19 -16.55
C ARG A 177 5.16 -0.47 -17.40
N PHE A 178 5.92 0.41 -16.76
CA PHE A 178 7.02 1.14 -17.39
C PHE A 178 8.18 1.36 -16.41
N THR A 179 9.36 1.60 -16.95
CA THR A 179 10.52 2.09 -16.18
C THR A 179 10.58 3.62 -16.26
N TYR A 180 11.35 4.28 -15.40
CA TYR A 180 11.49 5.74 -15.51
C TYR A 180 12.86 6.28 -15.11
N ASN A 181 13.25 7.38 -15.75
CA ASN A 181 14.22 8.34 -15.24
C ASN A 181 13.47 9.63 -14.89
N ALA A 182 13.90 10.33 -13.85
CA ALA A 182 13.34 11.63 -13.52
C ALA A 182 14.44 12.63 -13.20
N LYS A 183 14.27 13.86 -13.66
CA LYS A 183 15.02 15.05 -13.25
C LYS A 183 14.04 16.00 -12.59
N VAL A 184 14.24 16.25 -11.32
CA VAL A 184 13.32 17.04 -10.49
C VAL A 184 14.04 18.28 -9.97
N THR A 185 13.51 19.45 -10.31
CA THR A 185 13.98 20.74 -9.82
C THR A 185 13.10 21.24 -8.68
N VAL A 186 13.71 21.56 -7.54
CA VAL A 186 13.06 22.01 -6.30
C VAL A 186 13.81 23.22 -5.70
N PRO A 187 13.23 23.95 -4.74
CA PRO A 187 13.97 24.96 -3.97
C PRO A 187 15.25 24.38 -3.34
N LYS A 188 16.35 25.13 -3.37
CA LYS A 188 17.72 24.65 -3.04
C LYS A 188 17.87 24.11 -1.60
N ASP A 189 17.03 24.54 -0.68
CA ASP A 189 17.04 24.13 0.72
C ASP A 189 16.17 22.87 0.98
N LEU A 190 15.52 22.33 -0.05
CA LEU A 190 14.69 21.13 0.00
C LEU A 190 15.36 19.95 -0.71
N MET A 191 14.92 18.74 -0.33
CA MET A 191 15.30 17.49 -0.98
C MET A 191 14.10 16.97 -1.76
N ALA A 192 14.34 16.47 -2.97
CA ALA A 192 13.39 15.60 -3.65
C ALA A 192 13.76 14.14 -3.40
N VAL A 193 12.75 13.31 -3.19
CA VAL A 193 12.86 11.85 -3.15
C VAL A 193 11.73 11.25 -3.98
N MET A 194 11.95 10.09 -4.59
CA MET A 194 10.98 9.39 -5.44
C MET A 194 10.99 7.87 -5.16
N SER A 195 10.06 7.12 -5.75
CA SER A 195 10.05 5.65 -5.74
C SER A 195 11.16 5.03 -6.62
N ALA A 196 12.40 5.35 -6.29
CA ALA A 196 13.64 5.00 -6.98
C ALA A 196 14.82 5.02 -5.97
N VAL A 197 16.05 4.83 -6.44
CA VAL A 197 17.24 5.07 -5.60
C VAL A 197 17.37 6.57 -5.30
N ASN A 198 17.44 6.92 -4.01
CA ASN A 198 17.34 8.30 -3.53
C ASN A 198 18.68 8.89 -3.03
N PRO A 199 18.84 10.22 -3.08
CA PRO A 199 19.96 10.93 -2.47
C PRO A 199 19.89 10.84 -0.94
N GLN A 200 21.03 10.61 -0.28
CA GLN A 200 21.11 10.55 1.19
C GLN A 200 21.46 11.90 1.84
N THR A 201 21.71 12.94 1.03
CA THR A 201 22.04 14.30 1.49
C THR A 201 21.46 15.30 0.49
N LYS A 202 21.14 16.51 0.97
CA LYS A 202 20.74 17.61 0.10
C LYS A 202 21.92 18.07 -0.75
N ASN A 203 21.64 18.54 -1.96
CA ASN A 203 22.64 19.18 -2.80
C ASN A 203 22.42 20.70 -2.87
N ASP A 204 23.42 21.43 -3.36
CA ASP A 204 23.37 22.90 -3.43
C ASP A 204 22.60 23.43 -4.66
N THR A 205 22.21 22.55 -5.58
CA THR A 205 21.58 22.93 -6.85
C THR A 205 20.05 22.90 -6.79
N GLY A 206 19.47 22.09 -5.90
CA GLY A 206 18.04 21.78 -5.89
C GLY A 206 17.60 20.92 -7.08
N VAL A 207 18.54 20.31 -7.82
CA VAL A 207 18.24 19.46 -8.97
C VAL A 207 18.64 18.02 -8.63
N TYR A 208 17.66 17.11 -8.63
CA TYR A 208 17.86 15.71 -8.30
C TYR A 208 17.52 14.82 -9.50
N THR A 209 18.26 13.72 -9.66
CA THR A 209 18.04 12.75 -10.72
C THR A 209 17.76 11.37 -10.14
N PHE A 210 16.76 10.69 -10.68
CA PHE A 210 16.29 9.39 -10.23
C PHE A 210 16.26 8.40 -11.38
N LYS A 211 16.44 7.12 -11.05
CA LYS A 211 16.32 6.00 -11.99
C LYS A 211 15.60 4.85 -11.30
N GLN A 212 14.48 4.44 -11.89
CA GLN A 212 13.77 3.21 -11.58
C GLN A 212 13.91 2.27 -12.77
N ASP A 213 14.78 1.28 -12.62
CA ASP A 213 15.14 0.34 -13.68
C ASP A 213 14.24 -0.91 -13.70
N LYS A 214 13.29 -1.02 -12.76
CA LYS A 214 12.26 -2.05 -12.73
C LYS A 214 10.95 -1.49 -13.25
N ALA A 215 10.26 -2.27 -14.09
CA ALA A 215 9.00 -1.84 -14.66
C ALA A 215 7.88 -1.88 -13.59
N ILE A 216 7.29 -0.73 -13.32
CA ILE A 216 6.25 -0.54 -12.31
C ILE A 216 4.97 -0.01 -12.95
N PRO A 217 3.78 -0.33 -12.39
CA PRO A 217 2.55 0.39 -12.70
C PRO A 217 2.61 1.86 -12.26
N SER A 218 1.77 2.69 -12.88
CA SER A 218 1.72 4.14 -12.66
C SER A 218 1.51 4.53 -11.20
N TYR A 219 0.61 3.84 -10.49
CA TYR A 219 0.25 4.15 -9.09
C TYR A 219 1.43 4.07 -8.10
N LEU A 220 2.48 3.32 -8.45
CA LEU A 220 3.70 3.19 -7.65
C LEU A 220 4.74 4.28 -7.92
N MET A 221 4.52 5.15 -8.91
CA MET A 221 5.37 6.30 -9.12
C MET A 221 5.04 7.35 -8.05
N ALA A 222 6.03 7.69 -7.23
CA ALA A 222 5.87 8.63 -6.15
C ALA A 222 6.96 9.68 -6.11
N ILE A 223 6.60 10.83 -5.53
CA ILE A 223 7.48 11.96 -5.27
C ILE A 223 7.17 12.53 -3.88
N ALA A 224 8.21 12.94 -3.15
CA ALA A 224 8.08 13.84 -2.02
C ALA A 224 9.18 14.91 -2.07
N VAL A 225 8.83 16.14 -1.69
CA VAL A 225 9.75 17.27 -1.61
C VAL A 225 9.53 18.01 -0.32
N GLY A 226 10.60 18.24 0.45
CA GLY A 226 10.51 18.97 1.70
C GLY A 226 11.86 19.11 2.41
N ASP A 227 11.81 19.53 3.67
CA ASP A 227 12.97 19.53 4.56
C ASP A 227 13.24 18.10 5.05
N ILE A 228 13.76 17.27 4.16
CA ILE A 228 13.99 15.84 4.41
C ILE A 228 15.47 15.63 4.77
N ALA A 229 15.69 14.83 5.81
CA ALA A 229 16.98 14.32 6.23
C ALA A 229 16.97 12.78 6.21
N PHE A 230 18.16 12.18 6.13
CA PHE A 230 18.32 10.73 6.00
C PHE A 230 19.18 10.15 7.13
N LYS A 231 18.84 8.93 7.55
CA LYS A 231 19.66 8.11 8.44
C LYS A 231 19.62 6.65 7.99
N SER A 232 20.80 6.08 7.73
CA SER A 232 20.96 4.66 7.45
C SER A 232 20.64 3.83 8.71
N ILE A 233 19.96 2.70 8.49
CA ILE A 233 19.77 1.63 9.49
C ILE A 233 20.83 0.55 9.29
N ASP A 234 21.03 0.16 8.04
CA ASP A 234 22.11 -0.73 7.59
C ASP A 234 22.61 -0.34 6.18
N ASN A 235 23.33 -1.24 5.51
CA ASN A 235 23.91 -1.01 4.18
C ASN A 235 22.87 -0.81 3.06
N ARG A 236 21.66 -1.37 3.19
CA ARG A 236 20.62 -1.38 2.16
C ARG A 236 19.23 -0.93 2.66
N THR A 237 19.15 -0.45 3.89
CA THR A 237 17.94 0.14 4.48
C THR A 237 18.23 1.45 5.22
N GLY A 238 17.20 2.28 5.35
CA GLY A 238 17.33 3.62 5.89
C GLY A 238 16.00 4.34 6.02
N VAL A 239 16.05 5.47 6.73
CA VAL A 239 14.89 6.28 7.08
C VAL A 239 15.10 7.69 6.58
N TYR A 240 14.12 8.21 5.87
CA TYR A 240 13.94 9.61 5.56
C TYR A 240 12.84 10.19 6.46
N ALA A 241 13.04 11.40 6.96
CA ALA A 241 12.04 12.13 7.74
C ALA A 241 12.41 13.62 7.84
N GLU A 242 11.52 14.43 8.38
CA GLU A 242 11.88 15.76 8.87
C GLU A 242 12.93 15.68 10.00
N PRO A 243 13.85 16.65 10.14
CA PRO A 243 14.96 16.59 11.09
C PRO A 243 14.57 16.28 12.54
N SER A 244 13.45 16.82 13.05
CA SER A 244 13.01 16.54 14.43
C SER A 244 12.53 15.10 14.63
N VAL A 245 12.08 14.42 13.57
CA VAL A 245 11.49 13.07 13.60
C VAL A 245 12.54 11.99 13.31
N LEU A 246 13.61 12.32 12.59
CA LEU A 246 14.59 11.36 12.08
C LEU A 246 15.20 10.45 13.16
N LYS A 247 15.52 11.00 14.34
CA LYS A 247 16.15 10.22 15.42
C LYS A 247 15.20 9.18 16.00
N SER A 248 13.94 9.55 16.27
CA SER A 248 12.95 8.63 16.82
C SER A 248 12.55 7.58 15.78
N ALA A 249 12.33 7.98 14.52
CA ALA A 249 12.01 7.06 13.43
C ALA A 249 13.11 6.02 13.22
N ALA A 250 14.39 6.44 13.18
CA ALA A 250 15.50 5.50 13.03
C ALA A 250 15.67 4.55 14.24
N TRP A 251 15.27 4.98 15.44
CA TRP A 251 15.26 4.09 16.61
C TRP A 251 14.10 3.08 16.52
N GLU A 252 12.93 3.53 16.06
CA GLU A 252 11.74 2.71 15.90
C GLU A 252 11.97 1.60 14.87
N PHE A 253 12.60 1.93 13.74
CA PHE A 253 12.75 1.03 12.59
C PHE A 253 14.10 0.32 12.55
N ALA A 254 14.78 0.17 13.69
CA ALA A 254 16.11 -0.44 13.70
C ALA A 254 16.13 -1.93 13.27
N ASP A 255 14.98 -2.60 13.23
CA ASP A 255 14.83 -3.99 12.80
C ASP A 255 14.46 -4.12 11.29
N LEU A 256 14.44 -3.00 10.54
CA LEU A 256 14.07 -2.97 9.12
C LEU A 256 14.89 -3.96 8.27
N GLY A 257 16.21 -3.97 8.43
CA GLY A 257 17.07 -4.93 7.74
C GLY A 257 16.77 -6.39 8.07
N LYS A 258 16.37 -6.69 9.32
CA LYS A 258 16.00 -8.05 9.73
C LYS A 258 14.70 -8.48 9.07
N MET A 259 13.73 -7.58 8.93
CA MET A 259 12.49 -7.85 8.21
C MET A 259 12.75 -8.19 6.75
N VAL A 260 13.64 -7.43 6.07
CA VAL A 260 14.06 -7.73 4.68
C VAL A 260 14.66 -9.14 4.59
N VAL A 261 15.59 -9.51 5.49
CA VAL A 261 16.20 -10.85 5.50
C VAL A 261 15.16 -11.95 5.77
N ALA A 262 14.23 -11.72 6.68
CA ALA A 262 13.15 -12.66 6.96
C ALA A 262 12.24 -12.87 5.74
N ALA A 263 11.84 -11.78 5.06
CA ALA A 263 11.05 -11.84 3.84
C ALA A 263 11.81 -12.57 2.72
N GLU A 264 13.11 -12.30 2.54
CA GLU A 264 13.94 -12.94 1.52
C GLU A 264 14.06 -14.46 1.71
N LYS A 265 14.20 -14.89 2.97
CA LYS A 265 14.22 -16.31 3.34
C LYS A 265 12.93 -17.03 2.96
N LEU A 266 11.78 -16.36 3.10
CA LEU A 266 10.46 -16.93 2.86
C LEU A 266 10.07 -16.91 1.38
N TYR A 267 10.32 -15.79 0.70
CA TYR A 267 9.66 -15.49 -0.58
C TYR A 267 10.63 -15.25 -1.75
N GLY A 268 11.93 -15.48 -1.55
CA GLY A 268 12.96 -15.26 -2.57
C GLY A 268 13.57 -13.86 -2.51
N PRO A 269 14.50 -13.50 -3.40
CA PRO A 269 15.30 -12.29 -3.27
C PRO A 269 14.46 -11.00 -3.30
N TYR A 270 14.87 -9.98 -2.55
CA TYR A 270 14.31 -8.64 -2.67
C TYR A 270 14.87 -7.97 -3.93
N ARG A 271 14.01 -7.81 -4.95
CA ARG A 271 14.42 -7.47 -6.33
C ARG A 271 14.62 -5.98 -6.61
N TRP A 272 14.40 -5.12 -5.62
CA TRP A 272 14.46 -3.66 -5.78
C TRP A 272 15.79 -3.06 -5.31
N GLY A 273 16.70 -3.87 -4.75
CA GLY A 273 17.99 -3.41 -4.24
C GLY A 273 17.89 -2.83 -2.83
N ARG A 274 17.61 -1.52 -2.72
CA ARG A 274 17.52 -0.77 -1.45
C ARG A 274 16.07 -0.62 -1.00
N TYR A 275 15.81 -0.81 0.30
CA TYR A 275 14.50 -0.60 0.92
C TYR A 275 14.59 0.51 1.98
N ASP A 276 14.21 1.72 1.61
CA ASP A 276 14.10 2.84 2.55
C ASP A 276 12.63 3.15 2.86
N VAL A 277 12.42 3.85 3.97
CA VAL A 277 11.11 4.38 4.36
C VAL A 277 11.17 5.90 4.51
N LEU A 278 10.09 6.60 4.18
CA LEU A 278 9.88 8.03 4.43
C LEU A 278 8.75 8.20 5.44
N VAL A 279 9.05 8.74 6.61
CA VAL A 279 8.02 9.18 7.55
C VAL A 279 7.47 10.52 7.08
N LEU A 280 6.23 10.53 6.63
CA LEU A 280 5.54 11.72 6.17
C LEU A 280 5.10 12.61 7.34
N PRO A 281 4.74 13.89 7.08
CA PRO A 281 4.17 14.76 8.09
C PRO A 281 2.87 14.19 8.71
N PRO A 282 2.47 14.67 9.91
CA PRO A 282 1.26 14.20 10.61
C PRO A 282 -0.05 14.35 9.84
N SER A 283 -0.04 15.14 8.76
CA SER A 283 -1.16 15.32 7.84
C SER A 283 -1.36 14.17 6.84
N PHE A 284 -0.49 13.16 6.81
CA PHE A 284 -0.69 11.97 5.95
C PHE A 284 -1.93 11.18 6.40
N PRO A 285 -2.91 10.92 5.50
CA PRO A 285 -4.20 10.39 5.90
C PRO A 285 -4.28 8.86 5.99
N TYR A 286 -3.28 8.15 5.46
CA TYR A 286 -3.24 6.69 5.36
C TYR A 286 -2.28 6.04 6.38
N GLY A 287 -2.13 4.72 6.31
CA GLY A 287 -1.16 3.95 7.09
C GLY A 287 0.25 4.04 6.49
N GLY A 288 0.39 3.50 5.28
CA GLY A 288 1.58 3.63 4.45
C GLY A 288 1.21 3.57 2.97
N MET A 289 2.23 3.54 2.12
CA MET A 289 2.13 3.31 0.68
C MET A 289 3.43 2.64 0.22
N GLU A 290 3.32 1.54 -0.52
CA GLU A 290 4.40 0.61 -0.85
C GLU A 290 5.31 1.05 -2.00
N ASN A 291 5.41 2.36 -2.23
CA ASN A 291 6.25 3.00 -3.22
C ASN A 291 7.64 2.31 -3.32
N PRO A 292 7.99 1.67 -4.45
CA PRO A 292 9.21 0.89 -4.57
C PRO A 292 10.45 1.70 -4.20
N ASN A 293 11.38 1.07 -3.49
CA ASN A 293 12.58 1.69 -2.90
C ASN A 293 12.34 2.73 -1.78
N LEU A 294 11.13 3.28 -1.62
CA LEU A 294 10.85 4.36 -0.68
C LEU A 294 9.39 4.31 -0.17
N THR A 295 9.10 3.36 0.72
CA THR A 295 7.77 3.26 1.34
C THR A 295 7.43 4.55 2.08
N PHE A 296 6.23 5.09 1.88
CA PHE A 296 5.73 6.21 2.69
C PHE A 296 5.04 5.67 3.94
N LEU A 297 5.27 6.28 5.10
CA LEU A 297 4.71 5.86 6.38
C LEU A 297 4.08 7.04 7.12
N THR A 298 2.97 6.77 7.80
CA THR A 298 2.42 7.67 8.81
C THR A 298 3.36 7.82 10.00
N PRO A 299 3.50 9.01 10.62
CA PRO A 299 4.26 9.16 11.86
C PRO A 299 3.61 8.44 13.05
N GLY A 300 2.33 8.06 12.94
CA GLY A 300 1.62 7.30 13.97
C GLY A 300 2.22 5.92 14.26
N VAL A 301 3.11 5.42 13.40
CA VAL A 301 3.84 4.17 13.61
C VAL A 301 4.96 4.30 14.66
N ILE A 302 5.40 5.53 14.97
CA ILE A 302 6.47 5.80 15.94
C ILE A 302 5.88 5.77 17.35
N ALA A 303 5.80 4.57 17.94
CA ALA A 303 5.23 4.36 19.27
C ALA A 303 6.24 4.59 20.41
N GLY A 304 7.54 4.49 20.13
CA GLY A 304 8.61 4.55 21.12
C GLY A 304 8.92 3.21 21.79
N ASP A 305 8.34 2.12 21.29
CA ASP A 305 8.54 0.75 21.78
C ASP A 305 8.66 -0.30 20.65
N ARG A 306 8.61 0.12 19.38
CA ARG A 306 8.60 -0.72 18.16
C ARG A 306 7.37 -1.61 17.99
N SER A 307 6.35 -1.45 18.81
CA SER A 307 5.21 -2.37 18.80
C SER A 307 4.31 -2.23 17.58
N LEU A 308 4.42 -1.13 16.83
CA LEU A 308 3.61 -0.85 15.64
C LEU A 308 4.36 -1.14 14.33
N THR A 309 5.51 -1.82 14.42
CA THR A 309 6.36 -2.09 13.26
C THR A 309 5.85 -3.22 12.35
N SER A 310 4.72 -3.86 12.68
CA SER A 310 4.03 -4.76 11.74
C SER A 310 3.61 -4.05 10.46
N LEU A 311 3.27 -2.75 10.53
CA LEU A 311 3.04 -1.93 9.36
C LEU A 311 4.26 -1.93 8.42
N LEU A 312 5.49 -1.91 8.93
CA LEU A 312 6.68 -2.00 8.08
C LEU A 312 6.80 -3.38 7.42
N ALA A 313 6.38 -4.44 8.10
CA ALA A 313 6.32 -5.78 7.51
C ALA A 313 5.24 -5.86 6.41
N HIS A 314 4.12 -5.16 6.56
CA HIS A 314 3.08 -5.02 5.54
C HIS A 314 3.63 -4.34 4.28
N GLU A 315 4.16 -3.12 4.44
CA GLU A 315 4.71 -2.35 3.33
C GLU A 315 5.90 -3.07 2.65
N LEU A 316 6.71 -3.82 3.42
CA LEU A 316 7.75 -4.67 2.86
C LEU A 316 7.15 -5.84 2.08
N GLY A 317 6.06 -6.43 2.56
CA GLY A 317 5.38 -7.54 1.89
C GLY A 317 4.93 -7.18 0.47
N HIS A 318 4.50 -5.94 0.26
CA HIS A 318 4.15 -5.45 -1.07
C HIS A 318 5.30 -5.51 -2.09
N SER A 319 6.55 -5.56 -1.63
CA SER A 319 7.70 -5.75 -2.51
C SER A 319 7.66 -7.08 -3.29
N TRP A 320 6.81 -8.02 -2.88
CA TRP A 320 6.45 -9.25 -3.61
C TRP A 320 5.00 -9.19 -4.14
N SER A 321 4.02 -8.85 -3.30
CA SER A 321 2.58 -8.81 -3.65
C SER A 321 2.07 -7.38 -3.80
N GLY A 322 1.90 -6.92 -5.03
CA GLY A 322 1.53 -5.55 -5.36
C GLY A 322 2.58 -4.90 -6.22
N ASN A 323 3.86 -4.95 -5.85
CA ASN A 323 4.92 -4.32 -6.66
C ASN A 323 5.48 -5.27 -7.71
N LEU A 324 5.86 -6.48 -7.28
CA LEU A 324 6.50 -7.48 -8.14
C LEU A 324 5.47 -8.28 -8.93
N VAL A 325 4.39 -8.69 -8.28
CA VAL A 325 3.19 -9.27 -8.90
C VAL A 325 2.04 -8.35 -8.58
N THR A 326 1.50 -7.62 -9.56
CA THR A 326 0.45 -6.62 -9.37
C THR A 326 -0.89 -7.20 -9.82
N ASN A 327 -2.00 -6.79 -9.22
CA ASN A 327 -3.33 -6.92 -9.81
C ASN A 327 -3.38 -6.29 -11.22
N ALA A 328 -4.09 -6.90 -12.17
CA ALA A 328 -4.23 -6.35 -13.52
C ALA A 328 -5.32 -5.27 -13.61
N THR A 329 -6.33 -5.33 -12.76
CA THR A 329 -7.38 -4.31 -12.58
C THR A 329 -7.70 -4.14 -11.09
N TRP A 330 -8.40 -3.06 -10.73
CA TRP A 330 -8.76 -2.81 -9.32
C TRP A 330 -9.78 -3.81 -8.75
N ASP A 331 -10.52 -4.53 -9.60
CA ASP A 331 -11.37 -5.65 -9.16
C ASP A 331 -10.55 -6.80 -8.54
N ASP A 332 -9.27 -6.91 -8.89
CA ASP A 332 -8.35 -7.95 -8.44
C ASP A 332 -7.46 -7.49 -7.26
N ILE A 333 -7.78 -6.36 -6.61
CA ILE A 333 -6.96 -5.74 -5.54
C ILE A 333 -6.63 -6.69 -4.37
N TRP A 334 -7.47 -7.70 -4.10
CA TRP A 334 -7.20 -8.70 -3.08
C TRP A 334 -5.94 -9.53 -3.34
N LEU A 335 -5.48 -9.63 -4.59
CA LEU A 335 -4.20 -10.28 -4.92
C LEU A 335 -3.00 -9.51 -4.38
N ASN A 336 -3.12 -8.19 -4.23
CA ASN A 336 -2.13 -7.38 -3.54
C ASN A 336 -2.35 -7.56 -2.03
N GLU A 337 -3.49 -7.08 -1.52
CA GLU A 337 -3.69 -6.91 -0.08
C GLU A 337 -3.78 -8.21 0.71
N GLY A 338 -4.44 -9.21 0.15
CA GLY A 338 -4.59 -10.52 0.79
C GLY A 338 -3.24 -11.24 0.92
N PHE A 339 -2.45 -11.23 -0.15
CA PHE A 339 -1.09 -11.79 -0.14
C PHE A 339 -0.15 -10.97 0.73
N THR A 340 -0.21 -9.64 0.68
CA THR A 340 0.61 -8.79 1.53
C THR A 340 0.31 -9.01 3.00
N THR A 341 -0.97 -9.06 3.38
CA THR A 341 -1.36 -9.36 4.77
C THR A 341 -0.86 -10.75 5.20
N TYR A 342 -0.89 -11.74 4.30
CA TYR A 342 -0.29 -13.04 4.58
C TYR A 342 1.23 -12.98 4.77
N VAL A 343 1.93 -12.26 3.91
CA VAL A 343 3.38 -12.04 3.98
C VAL A 343 3.76 -11.27 5.26
N GLU A 344 3.00 -10.23 5.62
CA GLU A 344 3.13 -9.47 6.85
C GLU A 344 3.12 -10.38 8.08
N HIS A 345 2.09 -11.22 8.22
CA HIS A 345 1.96 -12.14 9.35
C HIS A 345 3.14 -13.13 9.41
N ARG A 346 3.63 -13.58 8.25
CA ARG A 346 4.74 -14.54 8.17
C ARG A 346 6.10 -13.89 8.50
N ILE A 347 6.33 -12.64 8.06
CA ILE A 347 7.49 -11.85 8.49
C ILE A 347 7.38 -11.57 10.00
N GLY A 348 6.21 -11.17 10.48
CA GLY A 348 5.93 -10.95 11.90
C GLY A 348 6.20 -12.18 12.75
N GLU A 349 5.82 -13.38 12.28
CA GLU A 349 6.13 -14.65 12.97
C GLU A 349 7.64 -14.90 13.08
N GLU A 350 8.41 -14.63 12.02
CA GLU A 350 9.87 -14.80 12.05
C GLU A 350 10.58 -13.77 12.95
N ILE A 351 10.02 -12.55 13.07
CA ILE A 351 10.63 -11.45 13.82
C ILE A 351 10.19 -11.43 15.30
N PHE A 352 8.90 -11.57 15.56
CA PHE A 352 8.30 -11.43 16.89
C PHE A 352 7.90 -12.77 17.52
N GLY A 353 7.92 -13.85 16.74
CA GLY A 353 7.65 -15.20 17.20
C GLY A 353 6.19 -15.63 17.09
N LYS A 354 5.97 -16.95 17.23
CA LYS A 354 4.66 -17.60 17.01
C LYS A 354 3.54 -17.13 17.94
N LYS A 355 3.88 -16.73 19.17
CA LYS A 355 2.88 -16.24 20.14
C LYS A 355 2.27 -14.92 19.68
N GLU A 356 3.12 -13.98 19.28
CA GLU A 356 2.68 -12.70 18.72
C GLU A 356 1.88 -12.94 17.44
N ALA A 357 2.37 -13.79 16.52
CA ALA A 357 1.66 -14.12 15.30
C ALA A 357 0.25 -14.72 15.57
N ALA A 358 0.12 -15.59 16.58
CA ALA A 358 -1.18 -16.13 16.97
C ALA A 358 -2.14 -15.07 17.53
N MET A 359 -1.65 -14.09 18.27
CA MET A 359 -2.47 -12.95 18.72
C MET A 359 -2.91 -12.08 17.53
N GLN A 360 -2.00 -11.77 16.61
CA GLN A 360 -2.33 -11.04 15.38
C GLN A 360 -3.37 -11.80 14.53
N ASP A 361 -3.27 -13.12 14.42
CA ASP A 361 -4.27 -13.95 13.73
C ASP A 361 -5.67 -13.81 14.33
N VAL A 362 -5.78 -13.63 15.65
CA VAL A 362 -7.07 -13.39 16.33
C VAL A 362 -7.58 -11.97 16.08
N LEU A 363 -6.71 -10.96 16.13
CA LEU A 363 -7.09 -9.58 15.82
C LEU A 363 -7.55 -9.43 14.36
N THR A 364 -6.79 -9.95 13.40
CA THR A 364 -7.15 -9.94 11.97
C THR A 364 -8.46 -10.70 11.71
N ARG A 365 -8.72 -11.78 12.47
CA ARG A 365 -10.00 -12.48 12.39
C ARG A 365 -11.16 -11.63 12.91
N LYS A 366 -10.96 -10.94 14.03
CA LYS A 366 -11.94 -10.00 14.57
C LYS A 366 -12.22 -8.87 13.58
N ASP A 367 -11.20 -8.32 12.93
CA ASP A 367 -11.38 -7.27 11.91
C ASP A 367 -12.22 -7.76 10.73
N LEU A 368 -12.04 -9.01 10.29
CA LEU A 368 -12.92 -9.63 9.28
C LEU A 368 -14.37 -9.70 9.77
N ASP A 369 -14.60 -10.23 10.96
CA ASP A 369 -15.96 -10.41 11.50
C ASP A 369 -16.66 -9.04 11.69
N ASP A 370 -15.95 -8.02 12.18
CA ASP A 370 -16.45 -6.65 12.34
C ASP A 370 -16.80 -6.00 10.99
N ASN A 371 -15.94 -6.13 9.97
CA ASN A 371 -16.21 -5.58 8.64
C ASN A 371 -17.38 -6.29 7.95
N ILE A 372 -17.51 -7.60 8.10
CA ILE A 372 -18.66 -8.35 7.58
C ILE A 372 -19.95 -7.94 8.28
N ALA A 373 -19.90 -7.62 9.58
CA ALA A 373 -21.03 -7.08 10.31
C ALA A 373 -21.41 -5.66 9.87
N GLU A 374 -20.42 -4.79 9.58
CA GLU A 374 -20.66 -3.42 9.09
C GLU A 374 -21.27 -3.41 7.69
N TYR A 375 -20.75 -4.21 6.75
CA TYR A 375 -21.25 -4.29 5.38
C TYR A 375 -22.53 -5.12 5.24
N GLY A 376 -22.70 -6.14 6.09
CA GLY A 376 -23.70 -7.19 5.96
C GLY A 376 -23.20 -8.38 5.13
N SER A 377 -23.49 -9.61 5.58
CA SER A 377 -22.94 -10.85 5.02
C SER A 377 -23.37 -11.20 3.59
N THR A 378 -24.38 -10.50 3.04
CA THR A 378 -24.87 -10.69 1.67
C THR A 378 -24.43 -9.57 0.73
N ASN A 379 -23.73 -8.55 1.24
CA ASN A 379 -23.30 -7.41 0.46
C ASN A 379 -22.21 -7.82 -0.54
N PRO A 380 -22.37 -7.54 -1.85
CA PRO A 380 -21.40 -7.92 -2.87
C PRO A 380 -20.00 -7.33 -2.66
N ASP A 381 -19.87 -6.21 -1.94
CA ASP A 381 -18.57 -5.60 -1.63
C ASP A 381 -17.75 -6.41 -0.61
N THR A 382 -18.34 -7.49 -0.05
CA THR A 382 -17.63 -8.46 0.80
C THR A 382 -16.97 -9.61 0.02
N ARG A 383 -17.03 -9.60 -1.32
CA ARG A 383 -16.28 -10.53 -2.20
C ARG A 383 -14.78 -10.18 -2.19
N LEU A 384 -13.92 -11.15 -2.54
CA LEU A 384 -12.51 -10.84 -2.78
C LEU A 384 -12.33 -10.20 -4.16
N LYS A 385 -12.94 -10.80 -5.20
CA LYS A 385 -13.07 -10.14 -6.49
C LYS A 385 -14.28 -9.21 -6.44
N VAL A 386 -14.02 -7.96 -6.12
CA VAL A 386 -15.02 -6.88 -6.10
C VAL A 386 -15.42 -6.53 -7.53
N SER A 387 -16.50 -5.77 -7.70
CA SER A 387 -16.88 -5.19 -8.98
C SER A 387 -16.96 -3.68 -8.83
N LEU A 388 -16.10 -2.97 -9.56
CA LEU A 388 -15.94 -1.52 -9.52
C LEU A 388 -16.44 -0.85 -10.80
N THR A 389 -17.30 -1.54 -11.54
CA THR A 389 -17.90 -1.04 -12.78
C THR A 389 -18.72 0.21 -12.54
N ASN A 390 -18.34 1.29 -13.22
CA ASN A 390 -18.89 2.64 -13.05
C ASN A 390 -18.75 3.20 -11.62
N ARG A 391 -17.76 2.73 -10.85
CA ARG A 391 -17.45 3.20 -9.49
C ARG A 391 -16.02 3.72 -9.41
N ASN A 392 -15.77 4.57 -8.41
CA ASN A 392 -14.41 4.97 -8.07
C ASN A 392 -13.65 3.74 -7.53
N PRO A 393 -12.46 3.41 -8.05
CA PRO A 393 -11.62 2.34 -7.52
C PRO A 393 -11.35 2.42 -6.01
N ASP A 394 -11.28 3.63 -5.45
CA ASP A 394 -11.09 3.85 -4.01
C ASP A 394 -12.21 3.19 -3.16
N ASP A 395 -13.40 2.97 -3.74
CA ASP A 395 -14.50 2.27 -3.06
C ASP A 395 -14.17 0.78 -2.81
N GLY A 396 -13.26 0.20 -3.60
CA GLY A 396 -12.77 -1.16 -3.44
C GLY A 396 -11.70 -1.31 -2.35
N ILE A 397 -11.07 -0.21 -1.94
CA ILE A 397 -10.02 -0.15 -0.90
C ILE A 397 -10.68 -0.15 0.50
N SER A 398 -11.41 -1.23 0.77
CA SER A 398 -11.93 -1.55 2.12
C SER A 398 -10.97 -2.46 2.87
N GLN A 399 -11.30 -2.88 4.09
CA GLN A 399 -10.52 -3.91 4.78
C GLN A 399 -10.77 -5.32 4.24
N ILE A 400 -11.83 -5.55 3.47
CA ILE A 400 -12.21 -6.90 2.99
C ILE A 400 -11.08 -7.57 2.19
N PRO A 401 -10.46 -6.94 1.17
CA PRO A 401 -9.37 -7.54 0.40
C PRO A 401 -8.20 -8.03 1.28
N TYR A 402 -7.87 -7.26 2.32
CA TYR A 402 -6.82 -7.57 3.31
C TYR A 402 -7.20 -8.80 4.14
N VAL A 403 -8.24 -8.67 4.97
CA VAL A 403 -8.51 -9.62 6.04
C VAL A 403 -9.21 -10.88 5.53
N LYS A 404 -10.07 -10.77 4.51
CA LYS A 404 -10.67 -11.95 3.87
C LYS A 404 -9.63 -12.68 3.00
N GLY A 405 -8.77 -11.94 2.30
CA GLY A 405 -7.70 -12.51 1.46
C GLY A 405 -6.67 -13.26 2.30
N TYR A 406 -6.26 -12.68 3.44
CA TYR A 406 -5.42 -13.36 4.43
C TYR A 406 -6.01 -14.70 4.88
N ASN A 407 -7.27 -14.68 5.32
CA ASN A 407 -7.95 -15.87 5.81
C ASN A 407 -8.12 -16.94 4.72
N PHE A 408 -8.33 -16.54 3.46
CA PHE A 408 -8.34 -17.46 2.32
C PHE A 408 -6.99 -18.16 2.15
N LEU A 409 -5.88 -17.42 2.16
CA LEU A 409 -4.55 -18.00 2.05
C LEU A 409 -4.22 -18.92 3.24
N LYS A 410 -4.71 -18.60 4.45
CA LYS A 410 -4.61 -19.49 5.61
C LYS A 410 -5.42 -20.77 5.47
N VAL A 411 -6.57 -20.74 4.82
CA VAL A 411 -7.32 -21.96 4.46
C VAL A 411 -6.50 -22.82 3.50
N ILE A 412 -5.87 -22.23 2.49
CA ILE A 412 -4.98 -22.98 1.57
C ILE A 412 -3.78 -23.55 2.34
N GLU A 413 -3.10 -22.75 3.15
CA GLU A 413 -1.98 -23.19 3.99
C GLU A 413 -2.38 -24.37 4.88
N ASN A 414 -3.53 -24.28 5.57
CA ASN A 414 -4.02 -25.37 6.41
C ASN A 414 -4.40 -26.62 5.60
N ALA A 415 -4.89 -26.42 4.37
CA ALA A 415 -5.28 -27.52 3.51
C ALA A 415 -4.08 -28.39 3.09
N VAL A 416 -2.94 -27.78 2.77
CA VAL A 416 -1.77 -28.46 2.20
C VAL A 416 -0.55 -28.55 3.14
N GLY A 417 -0.50 -27.73 4.18
CA GLY A 417 0.63 -27.53 5.08
C GLY A 417 1.73 -26.62 4.50
N ARG A 418 2.43 -25.88 5.36
CA ARG A 418 3.52 -24.94 4.97
C ARG A 418 4.62 -25.58 4.13
N ALA A 419 4.94 -26.85 4.36
CA ALA A 419 5.95 -27.57 3.58
C ALA A 419 5.64 -27.61 2.07
N LYS A 420 4.36 -27.53 1.69
CA LYS A 420 3.92 -27.40 0.29
C LYS A 420 3.57 -25.97 -0.08
N PHE A 421 3.00 -25.20 0.84
CA PHE A 421 2.53 -23.85 0.56
C PHE A 421 3.65 -22.83 0.41
N ASP A 422 4.69 -22.88 1.26
CA ASP A 422 5.79 -21.90 1.20
C ASP A 422 6.55 -21.96 -0.14
N PRO A 423 6.94 -23.14 -0.66
CA PRO A 423 7.51 -23.24 -2.00
C PRO A 423 6.54 -22.78 -3.10
N PHE A 424 5.24 -23.04 -2.95
CA PHE A 424 4.23 -22.58 -3.92
C PHE A 424 4.16 -21.06 -3.98
N ILE A 425 4.09 -20.36 -2.84
CA ILE A 425 4.04 -18.89 -2.80
C ILE A 425 5.33 -18.27 -3.36
N LYS A 426 6.50 -18.81 -2.96
CA LYS A 426 7.78 -18.37 -3.53
C LYS A 426 7.80 -18.53 -5.06
N ASN A 427 7.37 -19.69 -5.56
CA ASN A 427 7.34 -19.96 -7.01
C ASN A 427 6.29 -19.11 -7.74
N TYR A 428 5.17 -18.78 -7.09
CA TYR A 428 4.16 -17.86 -7.60
C TYR A 428 4.77 -16.48 -7.86
N PHE A 429 5.50 -15.92 -6.89
CA PHE A 429 6.20 -14.65 -7.05
C PHE A 429 7.31 -14.72 -8.11
N ASP A 430 8.05 -15.83 -8.16
CA ASP A 430 9.10 -16.03 -9.17
C ASP A 430 8.51 -16.12 -10.60
N ALA A 431 7.39 -16.82 -10.78
CA ALA A 431 6.75 -17.04 -12.09
C ALA A 431 6.07 -15.79 -12.68
N HIS A 432 5.59 -14.90 -11.80
CA HIS A 432 4.88 -13.68 -12.19
C HIS A 432 5.69 -12.41 -11.94
N ALA A 433 7.00 -12.54 -11.70
CA ALA A 433 7.88 -11.41 -11.45
C ALA A 433 7.77 -10.32 -12.54
N PHE A 434 7.46 -9.10 -12.09
CA PHE A 434 7.22 -7.89 -12.91
C PHE A 434 6.06 -8.03 -13.90
N LYS A 435 5.02 -8.79 -13.55
CA LYS A 435 3.79 -8.94 -14.34
C LYS A 435 2.58 -8.46 -13.56
N SER A 436 1.54 -8.12 -14.29
CA SER A 436 0.21 -7.86 -13.73
C SER A 436 -0.69 -9.04 -14.05
N ILE A 437 -1.48 -9.51 -13.09
CA ILE A 437 -2.28 -10.74 -13.21
C ILE A 437 -3.72 -10.52 -12.74
N THR A 438 -4.63 -11.30 -13.31
CA THR A 438 -6.02 -11.34 -12.87
C THR A 438 -6.24 -12.36 -11.76
N THR A 439 -7.39 -12.28 -11.08
CA THR A 439 -7.85 -13.35 -10.18
C THR A 439 -7.90 -14.71 -10.89
N GLU A 440 -8.33 -14.73 -12.14
CA GLU A 440 -8.44 -15.92 -12.96
C GLU A 440 -7.07 -16.53 -13.29
N ASP A 441 -6.04 -15.70 -13.52
CA ASP A 441 -4.65 -16.15 -13.67
C ASP A 441 -4.14 -16.80 -12.37
N PHE A 442 -4.43 -16.21 -11.22
CA PHE A 442 -4.08 -16.81 -9.93
C PHE A 442 -4.79 -18.16 -9.72
N VAL A 443 -6.10 -18.23 -9.96
CA VAL A 443 -6.89 -19.47 -9.80
C VAL A 443 -6.35 -20.56 -10.72
N LYS A 444 -6.00 -20.22 -11.96
CA LYS A 444 -5.35 -21.15 -12.88
C LYS A 444 -4.00 -21.62 -12.34
N TYR A 445 -3.14 -20.71 -11.88
CA TYR A 445 -1.84 -21.07 -11.32
C TYR A 445 -1.97 -21.96 -10.09
N LEU A 446 -2.91 -21.67 -9.19
CA LEU A 446 -3.24 -22.46 -8.01
C LEU A 446 -3.66 -23.89 -8.41
N ASN A 447 -4.52 -24.02 -9.42
CA ASN A 447 -4.97 -25.31 -9.92
C ASN A 447 -3.83 -26.12 -10.55
N GLU A 448 -3.00 -25.50 -11.39
CA GLU A 448 -1.90 -26.17 -12.10
C GLU A 448 -0.74 -26.56 -11.17
N ASN A 449 -0.45 -25.77 -10.14
CA ASN A 449 0.78 -25.90 -9.35
C ASN A 449 0.57 -26.43 -7.93
N LEU A 450 -0.64 -26.34 -7.38
CA LEU A 450 -0.94 -26.82 -6.03
C LEU A 450 -2.04 -27.88 -5.99
N ILE A 451 -3.21 -27.61 -6.58
CA ILE A 451 -4.38 -28.51 -6.49
C ILE A 451 -4.20 -29.74 -7.41
N LYS A 452 -3.75 -29.55 -8.65
CA LYS A 452 -3.42 -30.62 -9.62
C LYS A 452 -4.51 -31.69 -9.77
N ASP A 453 -5.73 -31.24 -10.07
CA ASP A 453 -6.93 -32.07 -10.21
C ASP A 453 -7.35 -32.88 -8.97
N ASP A 454 -6.75 -32.63 -7.79
CA ASP A 454 -7.18 -33.21 -6.52
C ASP A 454 -8.52 -32.60 -6.08
N LYS A 455 -9.59 -33.31 -6.41
CA LYS A 455 -10.97 -32.90 -6.07
C LYS A 455 -11.19 -32.77 -4.56
N ALA A 456 -10.58 -33.63 -3.75
CA ALA A 456 -10.74 -33.57 -2.30
C ALA A 456 -10.07 -32.32 -1.72
N LEU A 457 -8.91 -31.94 -2.27
CA LEU A 457 -8.24 -30.70 -1.91
C LEU A 457 -9.03 -29.47 -2.40
N ALA A 458 -9.55 -29.50 -3.63
CA ALA A 458 -10.40 -28.44 -4.16
C ALA A 458 -11.66 -28.21 -3.30
N ASP A 459 -12.35 -29.29 -2.91
CA ASP A 459 -13.53 -29.25 -2.04
C ASP A 459 -13.21 -28.75 -0.63
N LYS A 460 -11.99 -29.01 -0.14
CA LYS A 460 -11.50 -28.50 1.15
C LYS A 460 -11.21 -27.00 1.11
N ILE A 461 -10.63 -26.50 0.01
CA ILE A 461 -10.25 -25.08 -0.15
C ILE A 461 -11.47 -24.21 -0.47
N LYS A 462 -12.36 -24.68 -1.37
CA LYS A 462 -13.54 -23.94 -1.86
C LYS A 462 -13.20 -22.59 -2.51
N VAL A 463 -12.27 -22.59 -3.48
CA VAL A 463 -11.75 -21.38 -4.15
C VAL A 463 -12.87 -20.43 -4.61
N GLU A 464 -13.89 -20.96 -5.28
CA GLU A 464 -15.01 -20.17 -5.80
C GLU A 464 -15.82 -19.46 -4.70
N ASP A 465 -16.02 -20.12 -3.55
CA ASP A 465 -16.77 -19.55 -2.44
C ASP A 465 -16.01 -18.39 -1.78
N TRP A 466 -14.69 -18.51 -1.68
CA TRP A 466 -13.84 -17.47 -1.11
C TRP A 466 -13.78 -16.23 -2.00
N ILE A 467 -13.60 -16.44 -3.29
CA ILE A 467 -13.31 -15.36 -4.23
C ILE A 467 -14.57 -14.59 -4.62
N TYR A 468 -15.61 -15.30 -5.06
CA TYR A 468 -16.74 -14.68 -5.78
C TYR A 468 -18.03 -14.58 -4.95
N LYS A 469 -18.13 -15.24 -3.80
CA LYS A 469 -19.32 -15.13 -2.93
C LYS A 469 -19.14 -14.07 -1.84
N PRO A 470 -20.23 -13.32 -1.52
CA PRO A 470 -20.23 -12.43 -0.37
C PRO A 470 -20.18 -13.23 0.95
N GLY A 471 -19.83 -12.57 2.03
CA GLY A 471 -19.70 -13.17 3.35
C GLY A 471 -18.44 -14.03 3.48
N VAL A 472 -18.38 -14.83 4.54
CA VAL A 472 -17.22 -15.69 4.87
C VAL A 472 -17.61 -17.16 4.69
N PRO A 473 -16.87 -17.94 3.89
CA PRO A 473 -17.14 -19.37 3.76
C PRO A 473 -17.02 -20.13 5.08
N SER A 474 -17.84 -21.18 5.25
CA SER A 474 -17.91 -21.95 6.51
C SER A 474 -16.68 -22.80 6.81
N ASN A 475 -15.77 -22.98 5.85
CA ASN A 475 -14.49 -23.69 6.04
C ASN A 475 -13.37 -22.78 6.57
N ILE A 476 -13.67 -21.54 6.94
CA ILE A 476 -12.70 -20.64 7.59
C ILE A 476 -12.14 -21.28 8.86
N ILE A 477 -10.83 -21.11 9.09
CA ILE A 477 -10.14 -21.67 10.24
C ILE A 477 -10.32 -20.74 11.45
N PRO A 478 -10.68 -21.25 12.64
CA PRO A 478 -10.66 -20.46 13.87
C PRO A 478 -9.23 -20.05 14.24
N SER A 479 -9.03 -18.79 14.59
CA SER A 479 -7.78 -18.28 15.17
C SER A 479 -7.85 -18.43 16.69
N VAL A 480 -6.77 -18.92 17.32
CA VAL A 480 -6.68 -19.06 18.78
C VAL A 480 -5.34 -18.55 19.31
N SER A 481 -5.36 -17.96 20.51
CA SER A 481 -4.15 -17.52 21.23
C SER A 481 -4.27 -17.87 22.71
N GLU A 482 -3.27 -18.59 23.24
CA GLU A 482 -3.19 -18.88 24.68
C GLU A 482 -2.99 -17.61 25.51
N ASP A 483 -2.23 -16.66 24.98
CA ASP A 483 -1.98 -15.38 25.63
C ASP A 483 -3.30 -14.57 25.74
N PHE A 484 -4.12 -14.54 24.68
CA PHE A 484 -5.47 -13.93 24.76
C PHE A 484 -6.43 -14.72 25.66
N ALA A 485 -6.35 -16.04 25.70
CA ALA A 485 -7.15 -16.82 26.67
C ALA A 485 -6.80 -16.45 28.13
N ALA A 486 -5.53 -16.12 28.41
CA ALA A 486 -5.12 -15.60 29.71
C ALA A 486 -5.69 -14.18 29.96
N ILE A 487 -5.71 -13.32 28.95
CA ILE A 487 -6.36 -12.00 29.04
C ILE A 487 -7.87 -12.16 29.28
N ASP A 488 -8.55 -13.09 28.60
CA ASP A 488 -9.98 -13.36 28.79
C ASP A 488 -10.29 -13.84 30.22
N ALA A 489 -9.40 -14.61 30.84
CA ALA A 489 -9.53 -15.02 32.23
C ALA A 489 -9.40 -13.82 33.19
N ILE A 490 -8.50 -12.88 32.90
CA ILE A 490 -8.43 -11.59 33.61
C ILE A 490 -9.72 -10.79 33.38
N GLN A 491 -10.20 -10.73 32.15
CA GLN A 491 -11.40 -9.98 31.76
C GLN A 491 -12.63 -10.41 32.58
N LYS A 492 -12.75 -11.71 32.85
CA LYS A 492 -13.83 -12.29 33.64
C LYS A 492 -13.73 -12.03 35.15
N SER A 493 -12.57 -11.64 35.67
CA SER A 493 -12.27 -11.63 37.10
C SER A 493 -11.72 -10.31 37.67
N TRP A 494 -11.31 -9.34 36.86
CA TRP A 494 -10.70 -8.10 37.37
C TRP A 494 -11.66 -7.26 38.24
N ARG A 495 -12.97 -7.33 38.00
CA ARG A 495 -13.99 -6.65 38.84
C ARG A 495 -13.99 -7.14 40.29
N THR A 496 -13.64 -8.40 40.53
CA THR A 496 -13.57 -8.99 41.88
C THR A 496 -12.16 -8.99 42.44
N THR A 497 -11.15 -9.19 41.60
CA THR A 497 -9.74 -9.27 42.00
C THR A 497 -9.03 -7.92 42.08
N GLY A 498 -9.62 -6.88 41.49
CA GLY A 498 -9.06 -5.54 41.39
C GLY A 498 -8.14 -5.35 40.17
N VAL A 499 -7.93 -4.09 39.78
CA VAL A 499 -7.09 -3.73 38.62
C VAL A 499 -5.60 -3.62 38.93
N LYS A 500 -5.22 -3.58 40.22
CA LYS A 500 -3.84 -3.33 40.62
C LYS A 500 -2.90 -4.43 40.12
N GLY A 501 -1.86 -4.04 39.38
CA GLY A 501 -0.85 -4.95 38.83
C GLY A 501 -1.26 -5.65 37.54
N LEU A 502 -2.42 -5.32 36.94
CA LEU A 502 -2.77 -5.82 35.62
C LEU A 502 -1.82 -5.32 34.53
N SER A 503 -1.27 -4.11 34.64
CA SER A 503 -0.25 -3.58 33.73
C SER A 503 1.03 -4.44 33.70
N GLN A 504 1.29 -5.21 34.75
CA GLN A 504 2.42 -6.15 34.83
C GLN A 504 2.10 -7.51 34.22
N LYS A 505 0.81 -7.81 33.97
CA LYS A 505 0.34 -9.05 33.35
C LYS A 505 0.02 -8.87 31.87
N ILE A 506 -0.52 -7.71 31.51
CA ILE A 506 -0.92 -7.32 30.15
C ILE A 506 0.12 -6.34 29.62
N LYS A 507 1.16 -6.87 28.98
CA LYS A 507 2.40 -6.14 28.69
C LYS A 507 2.45 -5.66 27.25
N SER A 508 2.22 -6.54 26.28
CA SER A 508 2.37 -6.22 24.86
C SER A 508 1.28 -5.25 24.41
N THR A 509 1.54 -4.54 23.33
CA THR A 509 0.53 -3.68 22.70
C THR A 509 -0.68 -4.51 22.28
N THR A 510 -0.45 -5.66 21.67
CA THR A 510 -1.48 -6.60 21.19
C THR A 510 -2.36 -7.13 22.33
N GLU A 511 -1.78 -7.48 23.49
CA GLU A 511 -2.52 -7.87 24.69
C GLU A 511 -3.38 -6.72 25.24
N LYS A 512 -2.86 -5.49 25.23
CA LYS A 512 -3.59 -4.29 25.66
C LYS A 512 -4.75 -3.97 24.70
N GLN A 513 -4.55 -4.13 23.39
CA GLN A 513 -5.62 -3.94 22.40
C GLN A 513 -6.78 -4.89 22.71
N HIS A 514 -6.48 -6.18 22.87
CA HIS A 514 -7.48 -7.19 23.22
C HIS A 514 -8.17 -6.85 24.54
N PHE A 515 -7.43 -6.47 25.58
CA PHE A 515 -8.04 -6.07 26.85
C PHE A 515 -9.01 -4.89 26.71
N ILE A 516 -8.67 -3.86 25.91
CA ILE A 516 -9.51 -2.68 25.68
C ILE A 516 -10.76 -3.02 24.86
N ASP A 517 -10.63 -3.85 23.82
CA ASP A 517 -11.72 -4.20 22.92
C ASP A 517 -12.81 -5.02 23.62
N TYR A 518 -12.46 -5.78 24.64
CA TYR A 518 -13.38 -6.63 25.42
C TYR A 518 -13.78 -6.03 26.77
N LEU A 519 -13.51 -4.74 27.02
CA LEU A 519 -14.09 -4.04 28.18
C LEU A 519 -15.62 -4.16 28.17
N PRO A 520 -16.25 -4.43 29.33
CA PRO A 520 -17.67 -4.72 29.36
C PRO A 520 -18.49 -3.47 29.02
N ALA A 521 -19.58 -3.64 28.26
CA ALA A 521 -20.42 -2.52 27.83
C ALA A 521 -21.10 -1.76 28.99
N ASP A 522 -21.21 -2.39 30.17
CA ASP A 522 -21.74 -1.78 31.40
C ASP A 522 -20.63 -1.19 32.30
N ILE A 523 -19.41 -1.00 31.79
CA ILE A 523 -18.30 -0.43 32.57
C ILE A 523 -18.65 0.97 33.10
N THR A 524 -18.38 1.17 34.39
CA THR A 524 -18.64 2.44 35.07
C THR A 524 -17.47 3.41 34.91
N THR A 525 -17.73 4.72 35.03
CA THR A 525 -16.68 5.75 34.97
C THR A 525 -15.58 5.53 36.03
N LYS A 526 -15.94 5.02 37.21
CA LYS A 526 -14.97 4.71 38.28
C LYS A 526 -14.06 3.52 37.94
N GLU A 527 -14.60 2.52 37.25
CA GLU A 527 -13.80 1.39 36.75
C GLU A 527 -12.84 1.85 35.65
N ILE A 528 -13.32 2.68 34.71
CA ILE A 528 -12.47 3.30 33.68
C ILE A 528 -11.35 4.12 34.30
N GLU A 529 -11.65 4.96 35.30
CA GLU A 529 -10.65 5.75 36.02
C GLU A 529 -9.60 4.83 36.68
N SER A 530 -10.02 3.72 37.27
CA SER A 530 -9.11 2.75 37.91
C SER A 530 -8.22 2.04 36.87
N ILE A 531 -8.75 1.70 35.71
CA ILE A 531 -8.00 1.12 34.58
C ILE A 531 -7.01 2.14 34.02
N ASP A 532 -7.44 3.38 33.80
CA ASP A 532 -6.55 4.45 33.31
C ASP A 532 -5.41 4.73 34.31
N ALA A 533 -5.67 4.68 35.61
CA ALA A 533 -4.65 4.82 36.63
C ALA A 533 -3.63 3.66 36.62
N GLU A 534 -4.08 2.43 36.36
CA GLU A 534 -3.23 1.24 36.29
C GLU A 534 -2.38 1.22 35.00
N PHE A 535 -2.97 1.55 33.86
CA PHE A 535 -2.35 1.38 32.54
C PHE A 535 -1.79 2.67 31.94
N ASN A 536 -2.22 3.82 32.45
CA ASN A 536 -1.90 5.14 31.93
C ASN A 536 -2.28 5.31 30.45
N PHE A 537 -3.42 4.76 30.02
CA PHE A 537 -3.83 4.75 28.61
C PHE A 537 -4.09 6.16 28.06
N THR A 538 -4.64 7.07 28.86
CA THR A 538 -4.88 8.46 28.46
C THR A 538 -3.58 9.20 28.11
N LYS A 539 -2.52 9.02 28.90
CA LYS A 539 -1.25 9.75 28.73
C LYS A 539 -0.16 8.94 28.01
N GLY A 540 -0.35 7.65 27.79
CA GLY A 540 0.61 6.75 27.12
C GLY A 540 0.97 7.16 25.68
N GLY A 541 2.10 6.68 25.16
CA GLY A 541 2.64 7.11 23.86
C GLY A 541 2.14 6.37 22.61
N ASN A 542 1.56 5.19 22.77
CA ASN A 542 1.20 4.32 21.65
C ASN A 542 -0.07 4.79 20.92
N PHE A 543 0.05 5.07 19.62
CA PHE A 543 -1.04 5.63 18.79
C PHE A 543 -2.28 4.73 18.75
N VAL A 544 -2.10 3.42 18.56
CA VAL A 544 -3.21 2.46 18.41
C VAL A 544 -3.95 2.27 19.73
N ILE A 545 -3.21 2.14 20.84
CA ILE A 545 -3.78 2.03 22.18
C ILE A 545 -4.57 3.29 22.54
N LYS A 546 -4.01 4.48 22.28
CA LYS A 546 -4.71 5.74 22.51
C LYS A 546 -6.02 5.80 21.74
N ARG A 547 -5.99 5.50 20.44
CA ARG A 547 -7.19 5.48 19.60
C ARG A 547 -8.27 4.57 20.18
N GLN A 548 -7.95 3.31 20.48
CA GLN A 548 -8.92 2.36 21.03
C GLN A 548 -9.44 2.79 22.42
N TRP A 549 -8.54 3.23 23.30
CA TRP A 549 -8.91 3.73 24.63
C TRP A 549 -9.84 4.95 24.55
N PHE A 550 -9.56 5.88 23.65
CA PHE A 550 -10.37 7.08 23.46
C PHE A 550 -11.78 6.77 22.97
N VAL A 551 -12.00 5.73 22.18
CA VAL A 551 -13.35 5.26 21.86
C VAL A 551 -14.12 4.90 23.14
N GLN A 552 -13.49 4.15 24.04
CA GLN A 552 -14.11 3.77 25.32
C GLN A 552 -14.34 5.00 26.21
N ALA A 553 -13.36 5.90 26.30
CA ALA A 553 -13.47 7.12 27.09
C ALA A 553 -14.60 8.05 26.60
N ILE A 554 -14.80 8.17 25.28
CA ILE A 554 -15.92 8.92 24.69
C ILE A 554 -17.24 8.24 25.02
N ARG A 555 -17.36 6.93 24.72
CA ARG A 555 -18.57 6.13 24.92
C ARG A 555 -19.11 6.21 26.35
N HIS A 556 -18.21 6.16 27.33
CA HIS A 556 -18.54 6.16 28.75
C HIS A 556 -18.34 7.53 29.43
N GLN A 557 -18.18 8.60 28.65
CA GLN A 557 -18.09 9.99 29.10
C GLN A 557 -16.99 10.23 30.17
N TYR A 558 -15.84 9.57 30.03
CA TYR A 558 -14.69 9.72 30.92
C TYR A 558 -13.96 11.04 30.66
N LYS A 559 -14.49 12.13 31.25
CA LYS A 559 -14.02 13.51 31.09
C LYS A 559 -12.52 13.74 31.34
N PRO A 560 -11.85 13.06 32.29
CA PRO A 560 -10.41 13.22 32.48
C PRO A 560 -9.56 12.95 31.22
N ALA A 561 -10.05 12.12 30.28
CA ALA A 561 -9.36 11.87 29.01
C ALA A 561 -9.58 12.95 27.95
N TYR A 562 -10.57 13.84 28.11
CA TYR A 562 -11.01 14.75 27.05
C TYR A 562 -9.91 15.68 26.52
N PRO A 563 -9.06 16.28 27.36
CA PRO A 563 -7.94 17.10 26.86
C PRO A 563 -6.96 16.30 25.98
N ALA A 564 -6.70 15.03 26.32
CA ALA A 564 -5.81 14.17 25.55
C ALA A 564 -6.45 13.71 24.23
N ILE A 565 -7.76 13.46 24.23
CA ILE A 565 -8.55 13.15 23.03
C ILE A 565 -8.49 14.32 22.05
N GLU A 566 -8.78 15.54 22.51
CA GLU A 566 -8.74 16.74 21.68
C GLU A 566 -7.34 16.97 21.10
N GLN A 567 -6.29 16.87 21.92
CA GLN A 567 -4.90 17.00 21.45
C GLN A 567 -4.55 15.93 20.42
N PHE A 568 -4.93 14.68 20.65
CA PHE A 568 -4.70 13.59 19.70
C PHE A 568 -5.40 13.85 18.36
N MET A 569 -6.66 14.28 18.39
CA MET A 569 -7.41 14.57 17.18
C MET A 569 -6.83 15.76 16.42
N ILE A 570 -6.36 16.81 17.09
CA ILE A 570 -5.70 17.95 16.43
C ILE A 570 -4.34 17.58 15.82
N ALA A 571 -3.61 16.64 16.43
CA ALA A 571 -2.21 16.35 16.10
C ALA A 571 -2.01 15.41 14.90
N THR A 572 -3.05 14.75 14.39
CA THR A 572 -2.96 13.79 13.29
C THR A 572 -4.04 14.04 12.26
N SER A 573 -3.83 13.61 11.02
CA SER A 573 -4.87 13.57 9.99
C SER A 573 -5.16 12.16 9.48
N ARG A 574 -4.80 11.09 10.21
CA ARG A 574 -5.08 9.72 9.76
C ARG A 574 -6.59 9.47 9.71
N THR A 575 -7.18 9.52 8.51
CA THR A 575 -8.64 9.59 8.29
C THR A 575 -9.37 8.46 9.00
N GLY A 576 -8.98 7.20 8.77
CA GLY A 576 -9.65 6.05 9.39
C GLY A 576 -9.65 6.11 10.93
N SER A 577 -8.54 6.58 11.53
CA SER A 577 -8.43 6.66 13.00
C SER A 577 -9.26 7.81 13.59
N LEU A 578 -9.27 8.97 12.93
CA LEU A 578 -10.11 10.09 13.35
C LEU A 578 -11.59 9.78 13.17
N MET A 579 -11.97 9.13 12.07
CA MET A 579 -13.35 8.75 11.81
C MET A 579 -13.89 7.78 12.85
N THR A 580 -13.08 6.87 13.40
CA THR A 580 -13.49 6.04 14.55
C THR A 580 -13.92 6.90 15.75
N LEU A 581 -13.16 7.95 16.08
CA LEU A 581 -13.46 8.84 17.21
C LEU A 581 -14.64 9.77 16.91
N TYR A 582 -14.68 10.38 15.73
CA TYR A 582 -15.80 11.23 15.32
C TYR A 582 -17.12 10.44 15.26
N LYS A 583 -17.13 9.22 14.71
CA LYS A 583 -18.32 8.35 14.66
C LYS A 583 -18.82 8.03 16.08
N GLU A 584 -17.93 7.86 17.07
CA GLU A 584 -18.35 7.65 18.46
C GLU A 584 -18.88 8.94 19.09
N LEU A 585 -18.21 10.09 18.88
CA LEU A 585 -18.63 11.39 19.42
C LEU A 585 -20.05 11.77 18.98
N VAL A 586 -20.38 11.59 17.70
CA VAL A 586 -21.67 12.02 17.15
C VAL A 586 -22.86 11.18 17.61
N LYS A 587 -22.64 10.09 18.35
CA LYS A 587 -23.71 9.27 18.95
C LYS A 587 -24.52 10.01 20.02
N THR A 588 -23.99 11.12 20.57
CA THR A 588 -24.67 11.96 21.56
C THR A 588 -24.75 13.43 21.09
N PRO A 589 -25.78 14.20 21.50
CA PRO A 589 -25.88 15.62 21.17
C PRO A 589 -24.69 16.46 21.68
N GLU A 590 -24.25 16.20 22.91
CA GLU A 590 -23.10 16.87 23.52
C GLU A 590 -21.80 16.51 22.78
N GLY A 591 -21.62 15.23 22.44
CA GLY A 591 -20.48 14.76 21.67
C GLY A 591 -20.45 15.32 20.25
N LYS A 592 -21.59 15.44 19.55
CA LYS A 592 -21.66 16.12 18.23
C LYS A 592 -21.26 17.59 18.32
N THR A 593 -21.60 18.27 19.42
CA THR A 593 -21.17 19.66 19.65
C THR A 593 -19.67 19.76 19.86
N TRP A 594 -19.10 18.89 20.70
CA TRP A 594 -17.66 18.87 20.95
C TRP A 594 -16.87 18.47 19.70
N ALA A 595 -17.37 17.51 18.92
CA ALA A 595 -16.78 17.11 17.64
C ALA A 595 -16.64 18.30 16.67
N LYS A 596 -17.66 19.16 16.55
CA LYS A 596 -17.60 20.38 15.74
C LYS A 596 -16.50 21.33 16.25
N GLN A 597 -16.42 21.55 17.56
CA GLN A 597 -15.39 22.41 18.15
C GLN A 597 -13.96 21.89 17.92
N ILE A 598 -13.74 20.58 18.06
CA ILE A 598 -12.45 19.96 17.75
C ILE A 598 -12.14 20.13 16.26
N PHE A 599 -13.12 19.85 15.39
CA PHE A 599 -12.96 19.97 13.96
C PHE A 599 -12.57 21.38 13.54
N ASP A 600 -13.23 22.41 14.07
CA ASP A 600 -12.90 23.81 13.78
C ASP A 600 -11.45 24.17 14.15
N LYS A 601 -10.91 23.58 15.22
CA LYS A 601 -9.51 23.76 15.63
C LYS A 601 -8.52 22.96 14.78
N ALA A 602 -8.91 21.76 14.37
CA ALA A 602 -8.03 20.80 13.69
C ALA A 602 -8.01 20.95 12.16
N LYS A 603 -9.07 21.51 11.58
CA LYS A 603 -9.32 21.54 10.12
C LYS A 603 -8.15 22.09 9.30
N SER A 604 -7.47 23.13 9.78
CA SER A 604 -6.31 23.71 9.06
C SER A 604 -5.07 22.81 9.05
N GLY A 605 -4.98 21.85 9.97
CA GLY A 605 -3.92 20.84 10.03
C GLY A 605 -4.27 19.54 9.28
N TYR A 606 -5.55 19.31 8.99
CA TYR A 606 -6.01 18.10 8.33
C TYR A 606 -5.73 18.07 6.81
N HIS A 607 -5.66 16.85 6.31
CA HIS A 607 -5.76 16.50 4.89
C HIS A 607 -7.15 16.80 4.35
N ALA A 608 -7.24 17.15 3.05
CA ALA A 608 -8.51 17.39 2.37
C ALA A 608 -9.50 16.20 2.48
N THR A 609 -9.05 14.98 2.21
CA THR A 609 -9.81 13.73 2.43
C THR A 609 -10.36 13.61 3.85
N THR A 610 -9.57 13.92 4.88
CA THR A 610 -10.02 13.88 6.28
C THR A 610 -11.07 14.96 6.53
N VAL A 611 -10.85 16.18 6.02
CA VAL A 611 -11.81 17.29 6.10
C VAL A 611 -13.14 16.88 5.48
N GLN A 612 -13.13 16.32 4.26
CA GLN A 612 -14.34 15.89 3.56
C GLN A 612 -15.08 14.79 4.32
N ALA A 613 -14.37 13.78 4.83
CA ALA A 613 -14.98 12.68 5.58
C ALA A 613 -15.64 13.18 6.88
N VAL A 614 -14.96 14.06 7.62
CA VAL A 614 -15.49 14.62 8.88
C VAL A 614 -16.64 15.59 8.60
N GLU A 615 -16.55 16.44 7.58
CA GLU A 615 -17.67 17.32 7.16
C GLU A 615 -18.89 16.51 6.75
N GLY A 616 -18.70 15.42 6.01
CA GLY A 616 -19.78 14.50 5.63
C GLY A 616 -20.53 13.94 6.85
N LEU A 617 -19.79 13.59 7.91
CA LEU A 617 -20.34 13.04 9.14
C LEU A 617 -20.98 14.09 10.06
N LEU A 618 -20.47 15.33 10.06
CA LEU A 618 -20.91 16.40 10.97
C LEU A 618 -22.10 17.22 10.46
N LYS A 619 -22.46 17.06 9.18
CA LYS A 619 -23.75 17.51 8.63
C LYS A 619 -24.91 16.93 9.48
#